data_AF-A0A9J6FP41-F1
#
_entry.id   AF-A0A9J6FP41-F1
#
_cell.length_a   1.000
_cell.length_b   1.000
_cell.length_c   1.000
_cell.angle_alpha   90.00
_cell.angle_beta   90.00
_cell.angle_gamma   90.00
#
_symmetry.space_group_name_H-M   'P 1'
#
loop_
_entity.id
_entity.type
_entity.pdbx_description
1 polymer ?
#
loop_
_entity_poly.entity_id
_entity_poly.type
_entity_poly.pdbx_seq_one_letter_code
_entity_poly.pdbx_strand_id
1 'polypeptide(L)'
;MFLYLASAAVHGQTLELTTDAPERNLAKFPYIGDRNRTLLAGTVDALDESIGRVVKALYDRGMLSNSVIVFTSDNGGSPWGIFSNTGSNWPLRGSKGTLWEGGIRVPALIWSSLLPQNGDVVVSKIAHVADWLPTLYSAAGETKSLGRQLTPPPRRPYATRSPGASQDLGNIDGLDLWPALSAPKSTSGAPWPRREFLVNADSLTGLSAYRDGVYKLVSITGPSVNGSRYPFDGRDLQVHIPTPGGMMPSAGANASVNSLNSLMTSSLTWEVLEELNCGKLAVPTGWRKRAAVKCKSGNSSVPGLAKLREGHYLFDLSSDPCELNNLAEEQPSVVTEMAKTLEHYLAVAEPAKRHTLDTRGFPEYNDCLWARWEDIAGTTNRTCPCP
;
A
#
# COMPACT_ATOMS: atom_id res chain seq x y z
N MET A 1 8.96 -8.94 -20.92
CA MET A 1 7.94 -9.73 -20.20
C MET A 1 7.38 -8.85 -19.09
N PHE A 2 6.07 -8.87 -18.88
CA PHE A 2 5.43 -8.26 -17.70
C PHE A 2 4.72 -9.37 -16.92
N LEU A 3 4.98 -9.47 -15.62
CA LEU A 3 4.36 -10.44 -14.72
C LEU A 3 3.73 -9.68 -13.55
N TYR A 4 2.41 -9.77 -13.43
CA TYR A 4 1.68 -9.28 -12.27
C TYR A 4 1.28 -10.46 -11.38
N LEU A 5 1.94 -10.57 -10.21
CA LEU A 5 1.72 -11.64 -9.24
C LEU A 5 0.95 -11.10 -8.02
N ALA A 6 -0.38 -11.12 -8.09
CA ALA A 6 -1.25 -10.72 -6.99
C ALA A 6 -1.58 -11.92 -6.08
N SER A 7 -0.71 -12.18 -5.10
CA SER A 7 -0.90 -13.27 -4.13
C SER A 7 -2.12 -13.03 -3.23
N ALA A 8 -2.90 -14.09 -2.96
CA ALA A 8 -3.96 -14.06 -1.96
C ALA A 8 -3.41 -14.05 -0.51
N ALA A 9 -2.23 -14.64 -0.29
CA ALA A 9 -1.51 -14.46 0.95
C ALA A 9 -1.06 -12.99 1.05
N VAL A 10 -1.30 -12.25 2.13
CA VAL A 10 -1.71 -12.69 3.48
C VAL A 10 -3.08 -12.15 3.92
N HIS A 11 -4.08 -12.21 3.03
CA HIS A 11 -5.42 -11.71 3.32
C HIS A 11 -6.09 -12.51 4.46
N GLY A 12 -6.84 -11.83 5.33
CA GLY A 12 -7.59 -12.45 6.43
C GLY A 12 -8.86 -13.16 5.94
N GLN A 13 -9.28 -14.20 6.63
CA GLN A 13 -10.52 -14.95 6.32
C GLN A 13 -11.56 -14.72 7.44
N THR A 14 -12.86 -14.85 7.11
CA THR A 14 -14.00 -14.44 7.96
C THR A 14 -14.35 -15.40 9.08
N LEU A 15 -13.85 -16.64 9.07
CA LEU A 15 -14.24 -17.69 10.02
C LEU A 15 -13.01 -18.56 10.31
N GLU A 16 -12.42 -18.35 11.49
CA GLU A 16 -11.13 -18.90 11.92
C GLU A 16 -9.96 -18.50 11.00
N LEU A 17 -8.86 -18.02 11.59
CA LEU A 17 -7.62 -17.85 10.85
C LEU A 17 -7.04 -19.24 10.55
N THR A 18 -7.60 -19.94 9.57
CA THR A 18 -6.92 -21.02 8.86
C THR A 18 -5.95 -20.37 7.88
N THR A 19 -4.93 -19.67 8.39
CA THR A 19 -3.83 -19.35 7.51
C THR A 19 -3.07 -20.65 7.25
N ASP A 20 -3.20 -21.17 6.03
CA ASP A 20 -2.60 -22.43 5.56
C ASP A 20 -1.07 -22.31 5.38
N ALA A 21 -0.37 -21.73 6.34
CA ALA A 21 1.08 -21.72 6.36
C ALA A 21 1.57 -23.16 6.60
N PRO A 22 2.48 -23.69 5.78
CA PRO A 22 3.06 -24.99 6.04
C PRO A 22 3.76 -25.02 7.41
N GLU A 23 3.70 -26.15 8.11
CA GLU A 23 4.26 -26.29 9.47
C GLU A 23 5.74 -25.87 9.55
N ARG A 24 6.51 -26.14 8.50
CA ARG A 24 7.93 -25.73 8.40
C ARG A 24 8.13 -24.21 8.49
N ASN A 25 7.18 -23.43 7.99
CA ASN A 25 7.23 -21.97 8.02
C ASN A 25 6.83 -21.46 9.41
N LEU A 26 5.84 -22.09 10.05
CA LEU A 26 5.42 -21.78 11.42
C LEU A 26 6.54 -22.06 12.44
N ALA A 27 7.26 -23.17 12.25
CA ALA A 27 8.35 -23.59 13.12
C ALA A 27 9.51 -22.58 13.22
N LYS A 28 9.60 -21.61 12.30
CA LYS A 28 10.60 -20.53 12.34
C LYS A 28 10.26 -19.44 13.38
N PHE A 29 9.02 -19.37 13.87
CA PHE A 29 8.52 -18.25 14.67
C PHE A 29 7.96 -18.59 16.07
N PRO A 30 8.45 -19.63 16.80
CA PRO A 30 7.87 -20.03 18.09
C PRO A 30 7.97 -18.94 19.18
N TYR A 31 8.91 -17.99 19.02
CA TYR A 31 9.15 -16.90 19.95
C TYR A 31 8.07 -15.80 19.92
N ILE A 32 7.18 -15.78 18.92
CA ILE A 32 6.13 -14.76 18.81
C ILE A 32 5.10 -14.90 19.95
N GLY A 33 4.85 -16.12 20.42
CA GLY A 33 3.96 -16.42 21.55
C GLY A 33 2.46 -16.28 21.24
N ASP A 34 2.06 -15.28 20.46
CA ASP A 34 0.69 -15.16 19.95
C ASP A 34 0.45 -16.10 18.76
N ARG A 35 -0.53 -17.00 18.89
CA ARG A 35 -0.83 -18.04 17.90
C ARG A 35 -1.16 -17.46 16.53
N ASN A 36 -2.06 -16.47 16.46
CA ASN A 36 -2.54 -15.92 15.20
C ASN A 36 -1.45 -15.11 14.48
N ARG A 37 -0.62 -14.39 15.25
CA ARG A 37 0.54 -13.68 14.73
C ARG A 37 1.63 -14.63 14.23
N THR A 38 1.82 -15.77 14.90
CA THR A 38 2.74 -16.84 14.45
C THR A 38 2.28 -17.43 13.13
N LEU A 39 0.97 -17.71 13.04
CA LEU A 39 0.28 -18.16 11.83
C LEU A 39 0.46 -17.19 10.65
N LEU A 40 0.23 -15.89 10.88
CA LEU A 40 0.51 -14.86 9.88
C LEU A 40 1.99 -14.82 9.48
N ALA A 41 2.91 -14.87 10.44
CA ALA A 41 4.35 -14.83 10.17
C ALA A 41 4.81 -16.00 9.28
N GLY A 42 4.32 -17.22 9.55
CA GLY A 42 4.56 -18.38 8.69
C GLY A 42 3.96 -18.21 7.28
N THR A 43 2.82 -17.53 7.16
CA THR A 43 2.20 -17.26 5.84
C THR A 43 3.02 -16.25 5.04
N VAL A 44 3.52 -15.20 5.69
CA VAL A 44 4.43 -14.22 5.08
C VAL A 44 5.73 -14.90 4.63
N ASP A 45 6.27 -15.81 5.44
CA ASP A 45 7.48 -16.56 5.11
C ASP A 45 7.26 -17.56 3.96
N ALA A 46 6.09 -18.20 3.87
CA ALA A 46 5.73 -19.02 2.72
C ALA A 46 5.56 -18.19 1.42
N LEU A 47 5.05 -16.96 1.53
CA LEU A 47 5.01 -16.00 0.43
C LEU A 47 6.43 -15.60 -0.01
N ASP A 48 7.33 -15.33 0.93
CA ASP A 48 8.75 -15.06 0.64
C ASP A 48 9.41 -16.21 -0.11
N GLU A 49 9.20 -17.47 0.33
CA GLU A 49 9.67 -18.66 -0.40
C GLU A 49 9.11 -18.72 -1.83
N SER A 50 7.84 -18.33 -2.03
CA SER A 50 7.23 -18.28 -3.37
C SER A 50 7.84 -17.22 -4.27
N ILE A 51 8.14 -16.05 -3.73
CA ILE A 51 8.82 -14.98 -4.46
C ILE A 51 10.25 -15.41 -4.79
N GLY A 52 10.96 -16.05 -3.85
CA GLY A 52 12.29 -16.61 -4.09
C GLY A 52 12.32 -17.59 -5.26
N ARG A 53 11.29 -18.44 -5.41
CA ARG A 53 11.17 -19.35 -6.56
C ARG A 53 11.02 -18.59 -7.88
N VAL A 54 10.28 -17.48 -7.90
CA VAL A 54 10.17 -16.63 -9.10
C VAL A 54 11.52 -15.99 -9.43
N VAL A 55 12.23 -15.44 -8.44
CA VAL A 55 13.56 -14.84 -8.62
C VAL A 55 14.55 -15.89 -9.16
N LYS A 56 14.57 -17.09 -8.57
CA LYS A 56 15.40 -18.21 -9.04
C LYS A 56 15.07 -18.62 -10.46
N ALA A 57 13.78 -18.71 -10.81
CA ALA A 57 13.37 -19.03 -12.18
C ALA A 57 13.83 -17.97 -13.19
N LEU A 58 13.76 -16.68 -12.85
CA LEU A 58 14.30 -15.60 -13.68
C LEU A 58 15.82 -15.71 -13.82
N TYR A 59 16.52 -16.09 -12.75
CA TYR A 59 17.97 -16.30 -12.77
C TYR A 59 18.37 -17.46 -13.66
N ASP A 60 17.76 -18.63 -13.48
CA ASP A 60 18.06 -19.86 -14.23
C ASP A 60 17.80 -19.71 -15.73
N ARG A 61 16.89 -18.79 -16.10
CA ARG A 61 16.59 -18.45 -17.49
C ARG A 61 17.41 -17.29 -18.05
N GLY A 62 18.36 -16.76 -17.28
CA GLY A 62 19.20 -15.63 -17.69
C GLY A 62 18.44 -14.30 -17.87
N MET A 63 17.26 -14.16 -17.27
CA MET A 63 16.39 -13.00 -17.40
C MET A 63 16.56 -11.99 -16.27
N LEU A 64 17.09 -12.42 -15.13
CA LEU A 64 17.14 -11.61 -13.91
C LEU A 64 18.01 -10.34 -14.05
N SER A 65 19.08 -10.39 -14.87
CA SER A 65 19.99 -9.26 -15.14
C SER A 65 19.36 -8.09 -15.90
N ASN A 66 18.17 -8.28 -16.47
CA ASN A 66 17.38 -7.24 -17.15
C ASN A 66 15.93 -7.24 -16.63
N SER A 67 15.75 -7.43 -15.33
CA SER A 67 14.45 -7.43 -14.67
C SER A 67 14.33 -6.27 -13.69
N VAL A 68 13.14 -5.67 -13.61
CA VAL A 68 12.74 -4.76 -12.54
C VAL A 68 11.67 -5.47 -11.71
N ILE A 69 11.97 -5.72 -10.44
CA ILE A 69 11.08 -6.38 -9.49
C ILE A 69 10.58 -5.32 -8.52
N VAL A 70 9.27 -5.14 -8.47
CA VAL A 70 8.59 -4.30 -7.48
C VAL A 70 7.78 -5.20 -6.56
N PHE A 71 8.02 -5.10 -5.26
CA PHE A 71 7.21 -5.75 -4.23
C PHE A 71 6.52 -4.68 -3.38
N THR A 72 5.21 -4.78 -3.24
CA THR A 72 4.42 -3.86 -2.40
C THR A 72 3.14 -4.51 -1.90
N SER A 73 2.44 -3.84 -0.98
CA SER A 73 1.12 -4.23 -0.47
C SER A 73 0.04 -3.32 -1.06
N ASP A 74 -1.19 -3.81 -1.19
CA ASP A 74 -2.35 -3.04 -1.65
C ASP A 74 -2.87 -2.06 -0.59
N ASN A 75 -2.78 -2.45 0.69
CA ASN A 75 -3.15 -1.65 1.85
C ASN A 75 -2.34 -2.06 3.09
N GLY A 76 -2.49 -1.29 4.17
CA GLY A 76 -1.99 -1.65 5.50
C GLY A 76 -2.61 -2.93 6.06
N GLY A 77 -2.01 -3.49 7.11
CA GLY A 77 -2.50 -4.70 7.79
C GLY A 77 -3.83 -4.50 8.49
N SER A 78 -4.55 -5.60 8.74
CA SER A 78 -5.80 -5.65 9.49
C SER A 78 -5.56 -6.38 10.83
N PRO A 79 -5.07 -5.66 11.87
CA PRO A 79 -4.82 -6.23 13.21
C PRO A 79 -6.10 -6.74 13.90
N TRP A 80 -7.24 -6.09 13.66
CA TRP A 80 -8.52 -6.41 14.29
C TRP A 80 -9.66 -6.34 13.26
N GLY A 81 -10.86 -6.75 13.67
CA GLY A 81 -12.03 -6.77 12.80
C GLY A 81 -12.42 -8.18 12.39
N ILE A 82 -13.55 -8.32 11.70
CA ILE A 82 -14.04 -9.61 11.20
C ILE A 82 -13.20 -10.15 10.03
N PHE A 83 -12.40 -9.29 9.40
CA PHE A 83 -11.42 -9.64 8.36
C PHE A 83 -9.98 -9.52 8.86
N SER A 84 -9.78 -9.61 10.17
CA SER A 84 -8.45 -9.51 10.75
C SER A 84 -7.54 -10.56 10.14
N ASN A 85 -6.35 -10.13 9.69
CA ASN A 85 -5.26 -11.04 9.37
C ASN A 85 -4.20 -11.03 10.47
N THR A 86 -4.44 -10.34 11.59
CA THR A 86 -3.47 -10.07 12.67
C THR A 86 -2.20 -9.36 12.21
N GLY A 87 -2.29 -8.62 11.09
CA GLY A 87 -1.25 -7.72 10.59
C GLY A 87 -0.88 -6.66 11.63
N SER A 88 0.28 -6.02 11.47
CA SER A 88 0.69 -4.94 12.36
C SER A 88 1.23 -3.80 11.53
N ASN A 89 0.72 -2.61 11.81
CA ASN A 89 1.13 -1.35 11.23
C ASN A 89 1.96 -0.54 12.22
N TRP A 90 2.27 -1.11 13.40
CA TRP A 90 3.05 -0.43 14.42
C TRP A 90 4.35 0.15 13.81
N PRO A 91 4.70 1.42 14.11
CA PRO A 91 4.06 2.29 15.09
C PRO A 91 2.87 3.09 14.56
N LEU A 92 2.58 3.02 13.27
CA LEU A 92 1.62 3.88 12.58
C LEU A 92 0.20 3.73 13.14
N ARG A 93 -0.56 4.82 13.05
CA ARG A 93 -1.96 4.88 13.46
C ARG A 93 -2.86 4.22 12.43
N GLY A 94 -3.87 3.49 12.90
CA GLY A 94 -4.92 2.91 12.06
C GLY A 94 -4.53 1.61 11.35
N SER A 95 -5.37 1.21 10.40
CA SER A 95 -5.30 -0.09 9.71
C SER A 95 -5.97 -0.06 8.35
N LYS A 96 -6.00 -1.21 7.66
CA LYS A 96 -6.85 -1.46 6.49
C LYS A 96 -8.24 -0.82 6.67
N GLY A 97 -8.72 -0.13 5.63
CA GLY A 97 -10.01 0.56 5.63
C GLY A 97 -10.00 1.97 6.23
N THR A 98 -8.84 2.46 6.68
CA THR A 98 -8.70 3.82 7.23
C THR A 98 -7.75 4.66 6.38
N LEU A 99 -7.92 5.99 6.41
CA LEU A 99 -7.02 6.94 5.72
C LEU A 99 -5.80 7.34 6.56
N TRP A 100 -5.62 6.73 7.74
CA TRP A 100 -4.44 6.91 8.59
C TRP A 100 -3.21 6.24 7.97
N GLU A 101 -2.01 6.65 8.38
CA GLU A 101 -0.75 6.12 7.84
C GLU A 101 -0.68 4.59 7.91
N GLY A 102 -1.19 3.97 8.97
CA GLY A 102 -1.23 2.52 9.11
C GLY A 102 -2.20 1.81 8.14
N GLY A 103 -3.09 2.54 7.46
CA GLY A 103 -3.94 2.01 6.40
C GLY A 103 -3.36 2.18 5.00
N ILE A 104 -2.55 3.22 4.77
CA ILE A 104 -2.13 3.64 3.42
C ILE A 104 -0.61 3.53 3.18
N ARG A 105 0.21 3.57 4.25
CA ARG A 105 1.66 3.48 4.14
C ARG A 105 2.10 2.03 4.27
N VAL A 106 2.53 1.48 3.15
CA VAL A 106 2.84 0.05 2.98
C VAL A 106 4.32 -0.19 2.74
N PRO A 107 4.81 -1.43 2.95
CA PRO A 107 6.12 -1.84 2.45
C PRO A 107 6.20 -1.68 0.93
N ALA A 108 7.31 -1.15 0.44
CA ALA A 108 7.64 -1.08 -0.98
C ALA A 108 9.14 -1.35 -1.16
N LEU A 109 9.47 -2.30 -2.03
CA LEU A 109 10.83 -2.70 -2.36
C LEU A 109 10.96 -2.70 -3.88
N ILE A 110 12.08 -2.17 -4.37
CA ILE A 110 12.44 -2.23 -5.79
C ILE A 110 13.80 -2.90 -5.88
N TRP A 111 13.90 -3.91 -6.72
CA TRP A 111 15.15 -4.57 -7.04
C TRP A 111 15.35 -4.59 -8.55
N SER A 112 16.54 -4.21 -9.00
CA SER A 112 16.99 -4.39 -10.38
C SER A 112 18.50 -4.21 -10.46
N SER A 113 19.17 -5.01 -11.28
CA SER A 113 20.55 -4.78 -11.71
C SER A 113 20.73 -3.50 -12.54
N LEU A 114 19.64 -2.90 -13.03
CA LEU A 114 19.63 -1.64 -13.76
C LEU A 114 19.68 -0.41 -12.84
N LEU A 115 19.42 -0.59 -11.54
CA LEU A 115 19.55 0.49 -10.56
C LEU A 115 21.01 0.70 -10.16
N PRO A 116 21.40 1.93 -9.78
CA PRO A 116 22.78 2.22 -9.37
C PRO A 116 23.21 1.37 -8.16
N GLN A 117 24.33 0.65 -8.28
CA GLN A 117 24.87 -0.19 -7.18
C GLN A 117 25.25 0.61 -5.93
N ASN A 118 25.63 1.89 -6.11
CA ASN A 118 25.91 2.82 -5.02
C ASN A 118 24.68 3.67 -4.63
N GLY A 119 23.48 3.31 -5.11
CA GLY A 119 22.22 4.02 -4.87
C GLY A 119 21.84 4.11 -3.39
N ASP A 120 20.79 4.88 -3.10
CA ASP A 120 20.24 4.92 -1.74
C ASP A 120 19.49 3.63 -1.43
N VAL A 121 19.95 2.91 -0.40
CA VAL A 121 19.29 1.69 0.09
C VAL A 121 17.90 1.98 0.68
N VAL A 122 17.65 3.23 1.07
CA VAL A 122 16.36 3.68 1.63
C VAL A 122 16.01 5.02 1.02
N VAL A 123 14.87 5.09 0.33
CA VAL A 123 14.33 6.31 -0.26
C VAL A 123 13.21 6.86 0.62
N SER A 124 13.48 7.94 1.35
CA SER A 124 12.51 8.62 2.22
C SER A 124 11.76 9.73 1.48
N LYS A 125 11.20 9.40 0.32
CA LYS A 125 10.42 10.31 -0.55
C LYS A 125 9.02 9.76 -0.78
N ILE A 126 8.11 10.61 -1.25
CA ILE A 126 6.69 10.23 -1.44
C ILE A 126 6.55 9.40 -2.71
N ALA A 127 6.02 8.20 -2.62
CA ALA A 127 5.62 7.38 -3.76
C ALA A 127 4.15 6.97 -3.59
N HIS A 128 3.45 6.76 -4.70
CA HIS A 128 2.08 6.31 -4.73
C HIS A 128 1.92 5.12 -5.68
N VAL A 129 0.96 4.22 -5.43
CA VAL A 129 0.76 3.04 -6.29
C VAL A 129 0.48 3.40 -7.76
N ALA A 130 -0.15 4.55 -8.00
CA ALA A 130 -0.39 5.07 -9.35
C ALA A 130 0.91 5.37 -10.12
N ASP A 131 2.04 5.58 -9.43
CA ASP A 131 3.34 5.83 -10.05
C ASP A 131 3.89 4.63 -10.79
N TRP A 132 3.47 3.41 -10.44
CA TRP A 132 4.02 2.21 -11.06
C TRP A 132 3.74 2.12 -12.54
N LEU A 133 2.57 2.56 -13.00
CA LEU A 133 2.24 2.53 -14.43
C LEU A 133 3.24 3.35 -15.27
N PRO A 134 3.40 4.67 -15.07
CA PRO A 134 4.35 5.46 -15.84
C PRO A 134 5.80 5.09 -15.55
N THR A 135 6.13 4.69 -14.32
CA THR A 135 7.50 4.28 -13.95
C THR A 135 7.94 3.01 -14.68
N LEU A 136 7.09 1.97 -14.68
CA LEU A 136 7.41 0.71 -15.37
C LEU A 136 7.35 0.86 -16.89
N TYR A 137 6.48 1.74 -17.40
CA TYR A 137 6.43 2.11 -18.82
C TYR A 137 7.75 2.76 -19.27
N SER A 138 8.24 3.74 -18.51
CA SER A 138 9.55 4.39 -18.73
C SER A 138 10.71 3.39 -18.62
N ALA A 139 10.69 2.53 -17.61
CA ALA A 139 11.70 1.48 -17.41
C ALA A 139 11.77 0.46 -18.55
N ALA A 140 10.65 0.23 -19.26
CA ALA A 140 10.60 -0.63 -20.43
C ALA A 140 11.24 -0.02 -21.70
N GLY A 141 11.73 1.23 -21.63
CA GLY A 141 12.42 1.93 -22.73
C GLY A 141 11.55 2.96 -23.46
N GLU A 142 10.30 3.15 -23.06
CA GLU A 142 9.37 4.09 -23.68
C GLU A 142 9.50 5.49 -23.06
N THR A 143 10.49 6.27 -23.53
CA THR A 143 10.82 7.60 -22.98
C THR A 143 10.09 8.77 -23.64
N LYS A 144 9.21 8.54 -24.64
CA LYS A 144 8.71 9.61 -25.52
C LYS A 144 7.23 10.00 -25.36
N SER A 145 6.47 9.41 -24.44
CA SER A 145 5.02 9.68 -24.28
C SER A 145 4.49 9.57 -22.85
N LEU A 146 5.21 10.14 -21.89
CA LEU A 146 4.72 10.26 -20.52
C LEU A 146 3.83 11.51 -20.41
N GLY A 147 2.56 11.30 -20.08
CA GLY A 147 1.48 12.28 -20.10
C GLY A 147 1.78 13.59 -19.34
N ARG A 148 1.11 14.66 -19.75
CA ARG A 148 1.31 16.02 -19.22
C ARG A 148 0.73 16.13 -17.80
N GLN A 149 1.57 16.56 -16.85
CA GLN A 149 1.23 16.81 -15.44
C GLN A 149 0.00 17.73 -15.30
N LEU A 150 -0.99 17.35 -14.48
CA LEU A 150 -2.10 18.21 -14.09
C LEU A 150 -1.79 18.86 -12.73
N THR A 151 -1.36 20.12 -12.72
CA THR A 151 -1.51 21.05 -11.59
C THR A 151 -1.38 22.51 -12.07
N PRO A 152 -2.40 23.40 -11.99
CA PRO A 152 -3.86 23.20 -11.87
C PRO A 152 -4.53 23.15 -13.27
N PRO A 153 -5.80 22.74 -13.43
CA PRO A 153 -6.40 22.58 -14.76
C PRO A 153 -6.81 23.93 -15.36
N PRO A 154 -6.72 24.04 -16.69
CA PRO A 154 -7.80 24.68 -17.41
C PRO A 154 -8.34 23.78 -18.53
N ARG A 155 -9.67 23.62 -18.47
CA ARG A 155 -10.63 23.62 -19.60
C ARG A 155 -10.35 22.62 -20.74
N ARG A 156 -11.20 21.59 -20.80
CA ARG A 156 -11.55 20.75 -21.97
C ARG A 156 -11.36 21.46 -23.34
N PRO A 157 -11.10 20.73 -24.46
CA PRO A 157 -11.73 19.44 -24.77
C PRO A 157 -10.81 18.33 -25.32
N TYR A 158 -11.36 17.12 -25.21
CA TYR A 158 -10.94 15.86 -25.80
C TYR A 158 -10.32 16.04 -27.19
N ALA A 159 -9.05 15.64 -27.34
CA ALA A 159 -8.41 15.52 -28.64
C ALA A 159 -8.76 14.15 -29.26
N THR A 160 -9.15 14.21 -30.53
CA THR A 160 -9.48 13.08 -31.39
C THR A 160 -8.24 12.27 -31.75
N ARG A 161 -8.43 10.94 -31.79
CA ARG A 161 -7.41 9.91 -31.96
C ARG A 161 -6.97 9.79 -33.42
N SER A 162 -5.67 9.94 -33.69
CA SER A 162 -5.03 9.45 -34.92
C SER A 162 -4.30 8.13 -34.64
N PRO A 163 -4.45 7.08 -35.46
CA PRO A 163 -3.74 5.82 -35.27
C PRO A 163 -2.34 5.89 -35.91
N GLY A 164 -1.28 5.77 -35.11
CA GLY A 164 0.07 5.49 -35.64
C GLY A 164 1.29 6.10 -34.94
N ALA A 165 1.17 6.87 -33.86
CA ALA A 165 2.31 7.46 -33.16
C ALA A 165 2.14 7.39 -31.64
N SER A 166 3.17 6.91 -30.92
CA SER A 166 3.41 6.97 -29.47
C SER A 166 2.16 6.94 -28.56
N GLN A 167 1.97 5.85 -27.82
CA GLN A 167 0.87 5.75 -26.84
C GLN A 167 1.11 6.73 -25.68
N ASP A 168 0.54 7.93 -25.79
CA ASP A 168 0.32 8.85 -24.68
C ASP A 168 -0.59 8.14 -23.66
N LEU A 169 -0.11 7.99 -22.42
CA LEU A 169 -0.90 7.41 -21.32
C LEU A 169 -2.11 8.30 -20.97
N GLY A 170 -2.19 9.51 -21.54
CA GLY A 170 -3.25 10.47 -21.31
C GLY A 170 -3.10 11.14 -19.95
N ASN A 171 -4.22 11.62 -19.41
CA ASN A 171 -4.26 12.23 -18.09
C ASN A 171 -4.30 11.12 -17.03
N ILE A 172 -3.17 10.88 -16.37
CA ILE A 172 -3.02 9.91 -15.28
C ILE A 172 -2.51 10.60 -14.02
N ASP A 173 -2.86 10.07 -12.85
CA ASP A 173 -2.40 10.59 -11.55
C ASP A 173 -0.99 10.12 -11.16
N GLY A 174 -0.49 9.09 -11.86
CA GLY A 174 0.84 8.53 -11.68
C GLY A 174 1.94 9.44 -12.23
N LEU A 175 3.09 9.46 -11.55
CA LEU A 175 4.29 10.17 -11.97
C LEU A 175 5.43 9.19 -12.22
N ASP A 176 6.21 9.42 -13.27
CA ASP A 176 7.37 8.58 -13.61
C ASP A 176 8.52 8.80 -12.60
N LEU A 177 8.77 7.78 -11.77
CA LEU A 177 9.87 7.77 -10.80
C LEU A 177 11.18 7.24 -11.39
N TRP A 178 11.15 6.62 -12.58
CA TRP A 178 12.29 5.88 -13.12
C TRP A 178 13.53 6.76 -13.30
N PRO A 179 13.46 7.99 -13.86
CA PRO A 179 14.62 8.85 -13.98
C PRO A 179 15.28 9.17 -12.62
N ALA A 180 14.48 9.33 -11.57
CA ALA A 180 15.01 9.58 -10.22
C ALA A 180 15.61 8.32 -9.58
N LEU A 181 15.04 7.14 -9.86
CA LEU A 181 15.50 5.85 -9.35
C LEU A 181 16.77 5.35 -10.05
N SER A 182 16.87 5.51 -11.37
CA SER A 182 17.97 5.00 -12.18
C SER A 182 19.15 5.96 -12.32
N ALA A 183 19.00 7.22 -11.87
CA ALA A 183 20.06 8.22 -11.96
C ALA A 183 21.29 7.87 -11.09
N PRO A 184 22.52 7.93 -11.64
CA PRO A 184 23.73 7.82 -10.83
C PRO A 184 23.79 8.87 -9.71
N LYS A 185 24.37 8.52 -8.55
CA LYS A 185 24.56 9.46 -7.44
C LYS A 185 25.41 10.68 -7.78
N SER A 186 26.37 10.57 -8.71
CA SER A 186 27.16 11.72 -9.18
C SER A 186 26.33 12.74 -9.98
N THR A 187 25.15 12.34 -10.45
CA THR A 187 24.18 13.14 -11.19
C THR A 187 22.85 13.27 -10.45
N SER A 188 22.84 13.10 -9.11
CA SER A 188 21.65 13.07 -8.23
C SER A 188 20.86 14.39 -8.14
N GLY A 189 20.91 15.23 -9.18
CA GLY A 189 20.12 16.45 -9.31
C GLY A 189 18.73 16.23 -9.91
N ALA A 190 18.37 15.01 -10.34
CA ALA A 190 17.01 14.72 -10.80
C ALA A 190 16.04 14.92 -9.62
N PRO A 191 15.10 15.88 -9.69
CA PRO A 191 14.18 16.14 -8.61
C PRO A 191 13.24 14.94 -8.45
N TRP A 192 12.93 14.59 -7.21
CA TRP A 192 11.91 13.59 -6.93
C TRP A 192 10.54 14.16 -7.38
N PRO A 193 9.81 13.51 -8.30
CA PRO A 193 8.71 14.14 -9.02
C PRO A 193 7.45 14.32 -8.17
N ARG A 194 7.20 13.40 -7.22
CA ARG A 194 5.98 13.42 -6.40
C ARG A 194 6.16 14.26 -5.13
N ARG A 195 5.38 15.31 -5.02
CA ARG A 195 5.25 16.15 -3.81
C ARG A 195 3.91 15.93 -3.09
N GLU A 196 2.85 15.69 -3.84
CA GLU A 196 1.48 15.58 -3.32
C GLU A 196 0.74 14.38 -3.89
N PHE A 197 -0.36 14.00 -3.23
CA PHE A 197 -1.37 13.08 -3.75
C PHE A 197 -2.67 13.16 -2.95
N LEU A 198 -3.79 12.92 -3.61
CA LEU A 198 -5.06 12.62 -2.96
C LEU A 198 -5.00 11.20 -2.39
N VAL A 199 -5.23 11.04 -1.09
CA VAL A 199 -5.29 9.71 -0.46
C VAL A 199 -6.61 9.03 -0.83
N ASN A 200 -7.72 9.73 -0.58
CA ASN A 200 -9.06 9.36 -1.02
C ASN A 200 -10.00 10.55 -0.80
N ALA A 201 -11.08 10.63 -1.58
CA ALA A 201 -12.16 11.58 -1.37
C ALA A 201 -13.50 10.86 -1.53
N ASP A 202 -14.14 10.53 -0.42
CA ASP A 202 -15.39 9.77 -0.42
C ASP A 202 -16.57 10.69 -0.07
N SER A 203 -17.32 11.07 -1.10
CA SER A 203 -18.51 11.91 -0.96
C SER A 203 -19.69 11.19 -0.27
N LEU A 204 -19.66 9.86 -0.16
CA LEU A 204 -20.71 9.10 0.53
C LEU A 204 -20.50 9.08 2.04
N THR A 205 -19.25 8.95 2.49
CA THR A 205 -18.91 8.94 3.93
C THR A 205 -18.56 10.32 4.45
N GLY A 206 -18.24 11.27 3.55
CA GLY A 206 -17.74 12.59 3.93
C GLY A 206 -16.33 12.55 4.53
N LEU A 207 -15.59 11.44 4.35
CA LEU A 207 -14.20 11.32 4.76
C LEU A 207 -13.28 11.50 3.56
N SER A 208 -12.34 12.43 3.70
CA SER A 208 -11.31 12.68 2.70
C SER A 208 -9.94 12.85 3.34
N ALA A 209 -8.88 12.53 2.61
CA ALA A 209 -7.53 12.86 3.02
C ALA A 209 -6.64 13.25 1.84
N TYR A 210 -5.76 14.21 2.07
CA TYR A 210 -4.86 14.78 1.07
C TYR A 210 -3.48 14.97 1.67
N ARG A 211 -2.44 14.63 0.90
CA ARG A 211 -1.04 14.76 1.29
C ARG A 211 -0.36 15.81 0.42
N ASP A 212 0.27 16.79 1.06
CA ASP A 212 1.18 17.72 0.39
C ASP A 212 2.49 17.89 1.17
N GLY A 213 3.60 17.43 0.58
CA GLY A 213 4.94 17.57 1.16
C GLY A 213 5.04 16.89 2.52
N VAL A 214 5.22 17.68 3.58
CA VAL A 214 5.29 17.19 4.97
C VAL A 214 3.93 17.14 5.67
N TYR A 215 2.91 17.80 5.12
CA TYR A 215 1.59 17.93 5.73
C TYR A 215 0.58 16.94 5.16
N LYS A 216 -0.25 16.40 6.04
CA LYS A 216 -1.39 15.56 5.69
C LYS A 216 -2.63 16.17 6.31
N LEU A 217 -3.64 16.40 5.48
CA LEU A 217 -4.96 16.86 5.88
C LEU A 217 -5.92 15.68 5.86
N VAL A 218 -6.68 15.49 6.94
CA VAL A 218 -7.85 14.61 7.01
C VAL A 218 -9.06 15.49 7.25
N SER A 219 -10.11 15.34 6.43
CA SER A 219 -11.32 16.15 6.48
C SER A 219 -12.54 15.27 6.65
N ILE A 220 -13.42 15.67 7.57
CA ILE A 220 -14.67 14.99 7.90
C ILE A 220 -15.81 16.00 7.75
N THR A 221 -16.69 15.79 6.77
CA THR A 221 -17.79 16.71 6.42
C THR A 221 -19.18 16.05 6.43
N GLY A 222 -19.26 14.73 6.66
CA GLY A 222 -20.51 13.96 6.71
C GLY A 222 -21.07 13.81 8.13
N PRO A 223 -22.40 13.61 8.28
CA PRO A 223 -23.07 13.51 9.58
C PRO A 223 -22.43 12.41 10.41
N SER A 224 -21.75 12.83 11.48
CA SER A 224 -21.05 12.03 12.47
C SER A 224 -20.67 10.60 12.05
N VAL A 225 -19.37 10.36 11.95
CA VAL A 225 -18.72 9.03 11.92
C VAL A 225 -19.18 8.10 13.07
N ASN A 226 -20.00 8.58 14.00
CA ASN A 226 -20.56 7.91 15.18
C ASN A 226 -21.78 7.01 14.84
N GLY A 227 -21.85 6.47 13.62
CA GLY A 227 -23.03 5.75 13.12
C GLY A 227 -22.95 5.32 11.66
N SER A 228 -22.02 5.88 10.89
CA SER A 228 -21.69 5.41 9.53
C SER A 228 -20.86 4.14 9.61
N ARG A 229 -21.53 3.00 9.86
CA ARG A 229 -20.93 1.67 9.69
C ARG A 229 -20.38 1.57 8.28
N TYR A 230 -19.09 1.26 8.15
CA TYR A 230 -18.62 0.73 6.87
C TYR A 230 -19.42 -0.54 6.59
N PRO A 231 -20.04 -0.69 5.40
CA PRO A 231 -20.97 -1.79 5.13
C PRO A 231 -20.30 -3.17 5.21
N PHE A 232 -18.97 -3.22 5.18
CA PHE A 232 -18.22 -4.47 5.17
C PHE A 232 -18.06 -5.11 6.55
N ASP A 233 -18.04 -4.37 7.67
CA ASP A 233 -17.65 -4.96 8.95
C ASP A 233 -18.54 -4.64 10.17
N GLY A 234 -19.58 -3.83 9.98
CA GLY A 234 -20.57 -3.54 11.02
C GLY A 234 -20.03 -2.81 12.25
N ARG A 235 -18.77 -2.32 12.24
CA ARG A 235 -18.13 -1.52 13.30
C ARG A 235 -17.76 -0.13 12.76
N ASP A 236 -17.72 0.87 13.65
CA ASP A 236 -17.17 2.20 13.35
C ASP A 236 -15.63 2.12 13.24
N LEU A 237 -15.13 1.54 12.14
CA LEU A 237 -13.69 1.34 11.90
C LEU A 237 -12.88 2.65 11.87
N GLN A 238 -13.53 3.80 11.69
CA GLN A 238 -12.86 5.09 11.62
C GLN A 238 -12.85 5.84 12.97
N VAL A 239 -13.70 5.46 13.94
CA VAL A 239 -13.82 6.14 15.25
C VAL A 239 -13.12 5.39 16.38
N HIS A 240 -12.84 4.10 16.23
CA HIS A 240 -11.90 3.43 17.12
C HIS A 240 -10.48 3.66 16.62
N ILE A 241 -9.74 4.49 17.35
CA ILE A 241 -8.33 4.80 17.12
C ILE A 241 -7.52 4.01 18.15
N PRO A 242 -7.26 2.71 17.93
CA PRO A 242 -6.15 2.08 18.61
C PRO A 242 -4.89 2.69 18.02
N THR A 243 -4.37 3.72 18.69
CA THR A 243 -2.96 4.03 18.61
C THR A 243 -2.23 3.06 19.52
N PRO A 244 -1.31 2.24 18.98
CA PRO A 244 -1.02 1.97 17.54
C PRO A 244 -1.84 0.84 16.86
N GLY A 245 -1.76 0.82 15.52
CA GLY A 245 -2.35 -0.18 14.62
C GLY A 245 -1.75 -1.58 14.77
N GLY A 246 -2.07 -2.28 15.85
CA GLY A 246 -1.44 -3.54 16.26
C GLY A 246 -0.41 -3.32 17.36
N MET A 247 0.39 -4.35 17.67
CA MET A 247 1.41 -4.29 18.71
C MET A 247 2.82 -4.45 18.14
N MET A 248 3.82 -3.94 18.86
CA MET A 248 5.20 -4.41 18.70
C MET A 248 5.24 -5.90 19.06
N PRO A 249 5.88 -6.77 18.25
CA PRO A 249 6.14 -8.14 18.66
C PRO A 249 6.89 -8.14 19.99
N SER A 250 6.43 -8.93 20.95
CA SER A 250 6.93 -9.03 22.34
C SER A 250 8.35 -9.60 22.47
N ALA A 251 8.99 -9.99 21.36
CA ALA A 251 10.39 -10.40 21.36
C ALA A 251 11.31 -9.17 21.48
N GLY A 252 12.15 -9.13 22.53
CA GLY A 252 13.08 -8.03 22.77
C GLY A 252 13.80 -7.58 21.49
N ALA A 253 13.81 -6.26 21.24
CA ALA A 253 14.18 -5.65 19.97
C ALA A 253 15.49 -6.17 19.35
N ASN A 254 16.47 -6.59 20.17
CA ASN A 254 17.76 -7.10 19.70
C ASN A 254 17.74 -8.58 19.26
N ALA A 255 16.88 -9.43 19.85
CA ALA A 255 16.72 -10.82 19.40
C ALA A 255 16.06 -10.89 18.00
N SER A 256 15.19 -9.92 17.69
CA SER A 256 14.44 -9.86 16.44
C SER A 256 15.27 -9.51 15.20
N VAL A 257 16.26 -8.60 15.30
CA VAL A 257 16.99 -8.12 14.11
C VAL A 257 17.98 -9.15 13.58
N ASN A 258 18.70 -9.83 14.48
CA ASN A 258 19.61 -10.92 14.09
C ASN A 258 18.81 -12.10 13.50
N SER A 259 17.62 -12.38 14.03
CA SER A 259 16.69 -13.38 13.46
C SER A 259 16.22 -12.99 12.05
N LEU A 260 15.85 -11.73 11.81
CA LEU A 260 15.38 -11.27 10.49
C LEU A 260 16.50 -11.23 9.44
N ASN A 261 17.71 -10.87 9.83
CA ASN A 261 18.86 -10.96 8.93
C ASN A 261 19.18 -12.42 8.61
N SER A 262 19.14 -13.31 9.60
CA SER A 262 19.32 -14.75 9.38
C SER A 262 18.29 -15.32 8.41
N LEU A 263 17.00 -14.98 8.59
CA LEU A 263 15.92 -15.41 7.69
C LEU A 263 16.19 -14.93 6.25
N MET A 264 16.52 -13.64 6.09
CA MET A 264 16.85 -13.06 4.81
C MET A 264 18.05 -13.75 4.15
N THR A 265 19.16 -13.96 4.88
CA THR A 265 20.36 -14.61 4.33
C THR A 265 20.18 -16.10 4.05
N SER A 266 19.17 -16.74 4.64
CA SER A 266 18.79 -18.12 4.33
C SER A 266 17.75 -18.26 3.22
N SER A 267 17.28 -17.15 2.64
CA SER A 267 16.25 -17.17 1.60
C SER A 267 16.82 -17.58 0.24
N LEU A 268 15.97 -18.18 -0.61
CA LEU A 268 16.33 -18.51 -1.99
C LEU A 268 16.70 -17.26 -2.81
N THR A 269 16.08 -16.11 -2.50
CA THR A 269 16.44 -14.83 -3.12
C THR A 269 17.89 -14.45 -2.78
N TRP A 270 18.32 -14.64 -1.52
CA TRP A 270 19.69 -14.34 -1.12
C TRP A 270 20.70 -15.21 -1.86
N GLU A 271 20.46 -16.52 -1.94
CA GLU A 271 21.32 -17.46 -2.67
C GLU A 271 21.54 -17.00 -4.12
N VAL A 272 20.46 -16.65 -4.83
CA VAL A 272 20.52 -16.14 -6.21
C VAL A 272 21.33 -14.84 -6.30
N LEU A 273 21.09 -13.90 -5.37
CA LEU A 273 21.79 -12.62 -5.38
C LEU A 273 23.27 -12.77 -5.01
N GLU A 274 23.62 -13.70 -4.13
CA GLU A 274 24.99 -14.00 -3.77
C GLU A 274 25.76 -14.56 -4.98
N GLU A 275 25.14 -15.48 -5.73
CA GLU A 275 25.70 -16.03 -6.97
C GLU A 275 25.86 -14.93 -8.04
N LEU A 276 24.85 -14.09 -8.26
CA LEU A 276 24.91 -12.96 -9.18
C LEU A 276 26.01 -11.95 -8.84
N ASN A 277 26.33 -11.80 -7.55
CA ASN A 277 27.35 -10.86 -7.07
C ASN A 277 28.70 -11.54 -6.78
N CYS A 278 28.92 -12.76 -7.26
CA CYS A 278 30.15 -13.53 -7.07
C CYS A 278 30.59 -13.61 -5.59
N GLY A 279 29.65 -13.81 -4.68
CA GLY A 279 29.91 -13.90 -3.23
C GLY A 279 30.22 -12.58 -2.53
N LYS A 280 30.05 -11.42 -3.22
CA LYS A 280 30.33 -10.09 -2.65
C LYS A 280 29.10 -9.39 -2.09
N LEU A 281 27.97 -10.09 -1.97
CA LEU A 281 26.75 -9.53 -1.42
C LEU A 281 26.93 -9.28 0.08
N ALA A 282 26.58 -8.07 0.53
CA ALA A 282 26.66 -7.70 1.94
C ALA A 282 25.35 -7.09 2.42
N VAL A 283 24.96 -7.41 3.66
CA VAL A 283 23.81 -6.78 4.31
C VAL A 283 24.16 -5.33 4.65
N PRO A 284 23.46 -4.32 4.12
CA PRO A 284 23.86 -2.92 4.34
C PRO A 284 23.72 -2.49 5.81
N THR A 285 24.80 -2.05 6.45
CA THR A 285 24.76 -1.71 7.88
C THR A 285 23.66 -0.68 8.22
N GLY A 286 22.79 -1.02 9.19
CA GLY A 286 21.77 -0.11 9.73
C GLY A 286 20.58 0.19 8.82
N TRP A 287 20.42 -0.50 7.67
CA TRP A 287 19.34 -0.21 6.70
C TRP A 287 17.95 -0.32 7.30
N ARG A 288 17.66 -1.36 8.11
CA ARG A 288 16.38 -1.53 8.79
C ARG A 288 16.08 -0.38 9.75
N LYS A 289 17.10 0.15 10.44
CA LYS A 289 16.95 1.30 11.35
C LYS A 289 16.66 2.60 10.58
N ARG A 290 17.21 2.75 9.37
CA ARG A 290 16.92 3.89 8.48
C ARG A 290 15.52 3.79 7.84
N ALA A 291 15.08 2.57 7.50
CA ALA A 291 13.76 2.32 6.94
C ALA A 291 12.63 2.36 7.98
N ALA A 292 12.94 2.03 9.25
CA ALA A 292 11.96 2.00 10.33
C ALA A 292 11.38 3.39 10.62
N VAL A 293 10.05 3.45 10.70
CA VAL A 293 9.36 4.61 11.23
C VAL A 293 9.51 4.65 12.74
N LYS A 294 9.82 5.81 13.28
CA LYS A 294 9.88 6.06 14.71
C LYS A 294 8.90 7.15 15.06
N CYS A 295 8.05 6.87 16.02
CA CYS A 295 7.14 7.86 16.57
C CYS A 295 7.65 8.33 17.91
N LYS A 296 7.50 9.62 18.19
CA LYS A 296 7.84 10.17 19.50
C LYS A 296 6.95 9.48 20.52
N SER A 297 7.54 9.00 21.61
CA SER A 297 6.82 8.41 22.74
C SER A 297 6.02 9.49 23.46
N GLY A 298 4.91 9.92 22.86
CA GLY A 298 3.82 10.61 23.54
C GLY A 298 2.81 9.56 23.98
N ASN A 299 2.32 9.67 25.22
CA ASN A 299 1.39 8.74 25.87
C ASN A 299 0.40 8.07 24.92
N SER A 300 0.18 6.77 25.13
CA SER A 300 -0.79 5.88 24.43
C SER A 300 -2.24 6.36 24.45
N SER A 301 -2.52 7.51 25.07
CA SER A 301 -3.76 8.26 25.01
C SER A 301 -3.46 9.64 24.43
N VAL A 302 -3.84 9.88 23.19
CA VAL A 302 -3.80 11.21 22.59
C VAL A 302 -5.08 11.96 22.96
N PRO A 303 -5.03 12.99 23.83
CA PRO A 303 -6.20 13.78 24.16
C PRO A 303 -6.72 14.47 22.88
N GLY A 304 -8.04 14.47 22.66
CA GLY A 304 -8.67 15.19 21.53
C GLY A 304 -8.83 14.38 20.23
N LEU A 305 -8.19 13.22 20.09
CA LEU A 305 -8.41 12.33 18.94
C LEU A 305 -9.29 11.12 19.28
N ALA A 306 -9.52 10.79 20.55
CA ALA A 306 -10.31 9.62 20.97
C ALA A 306 -11.74 9.53 20.39
N LYS A 307 -12.31 10.65 19.93
CA LYS A 307 -13.54 10.71 19.11
C LYS A 307 -13.39 11.83 18.09
N LEU A 308 -13.21 11.45 16.82
CA LEU A 308 -13.20 12.42 15.73
C LEU A 308 -14.57 13.07 15.58
N ARG A 309 -14.58 14.34 15.23
CA ARG A 309 -15.77 15.14 14.92
C ARG A 309 -15.63 15.69 13.51
N GLU A 310 -16.72 16.24 13.00
CA GLU A 310 -16.69 17.03 11.77
C GLU A 310 -15.65 18.15 11.90
N GLY A 311 -14.87 18.35 10.85
CA GLY A 311 -13.78 19.31 10.82
C GLY A 311 -12.53 18.81 10.08
N HIS A 312 -11.47 19.60 10.21
CA HIS A 312 -10.18 19.36 9.59
C HIS A 312 -9.14 18.96 10.64
N TYR A 313 -8.31 17.98 10.29
CA TYR A 313 -7.20 17.50 11.09
C TYR A 313 -5.93 17.58 10.26
N LEU A 314 -4.91 18.26 10.77
CA LEU A 314 -3.65 18.49 10.08
C LEU A 314 -2.52 17.79 10.82
N PHE A 315 -1.66 17.06 10.11
CA PHE A 315 -0.51 16.38 10.69
C PHE A 315 0.76 16.70 9.90
N ASP A 316 1.84 17.05 10.61
CA ASP A 316 3.18 17.11 10.05
C ASP A 316 3.87 15.73 10.18
N LEU A 317 3.84 14.94 9.11
CA LEU A 317 4.40 13.58 9.13
C LEU A 317 5.94 13.55 9.17
N SER A 318 6.62 14.69 9.01
CA SER A 318 8.08 14.74 9.17
C SER A 318 8.49 14.65 10.64
N SER A 319 7.68 15.26 11.52
CA SER A 319 7.92 15.30 12.96
C SER A 319 7.00 14.38 13.75
N ASP A 320 5.84 14.01 13.18
CA ASP A 320 4.80 13.15 13.73
C ASP A 320 4.25 12.15 12.69
N PRO A 321 5.04 11.12 12.31
CA PRO A 321 4.61 10.11 11.35
C PRO A 321 3.51 9.17 11.87
N CYS A 322 3.13 9.29 13.15
CA CYS A 322 2.05 8.50 13.76
C CYS A 322 0.74 9.26 13.89
N GLU A 323 0.67 10.51 13.40
CA GLU A 323 -0.57 11.30 13.40
C GLU A 323 -1.18 11.42 14.81
N LEU A 324 -0.33 11.74 15.79
CA LEU A 324 -0.69 11.88 17.20
C LEU A 324 -0.98 13.33 17.60
N ASN A 325 -0.59 14.31 16.81
CA ASN A 325 -0.72 15.73 17.15
C ASN A 325 -1.45 16.44 16.01
N ASN A 326 -2.71 16.82 16.25
CA ASN A 326 -3.47 17.62 15.32
C ASN A 326 -2.99 19.07 15.39
N LEU A 327 -2.55 19.62 14.25
CA LEU A 327 -2.02 20.98 14.09
C LEU A 327 -3.03 21.95 13.45
N ALA A 328 -4.30 21.56 13.32
CA ALA A 328 -5.27 22.32 12.54
C ALA A 328 -5.58 23.70 13.14
N GLU A 329 -5.63 23.81 14.48
CA GLU A 329 -5.86 25.09 15.17
C GLU A 329 -4.60 25.96 15.17
N GLU A 330 -3.42 25.36 15.26
CA GLU A 330 -2.14 26.07 15.25
C GLU A 330 -1.73 26.55 13.85
N GLN A 331 -2.21 25.89 12.78
CA GLN A 331 -1.83 26.20 11.40
C GLN A 331 -3.05 26.39 10.46
N PRO A 332 -3.93 27.38 10.73
CA PRO A 332 -5.16 27.57 9.96
C PRO A 332 -4.91 27.94 8.50
N SER A 333 -3.80 28.61 8.19
CA SER A 333 -3.43 28.95 6.81
C SER A 333 -3.11 27.71 5.97
N VAL A 334 -2.38 26.75 6.54
CA VAL A 334 -2.05 25.47 5.88
C VAL A 334 -3.32 24.65 5.67
N VAL A 335 -4.19 24.58 6.69
CA VAL A 335 -5.50 23.93 6.57
C VAL A 335 -6.30 24.51 5.41
N THR A 336 -6.39 25.84 5.33
CA THR A 336 -7.18 26.54 4.30
C THR A 336 -6.67 26.21 2.89
N GLU A 337 -5.35 26.29 2.65
CA GLU A 337 -4.77 25.99 1.33
C GLU A 337 -4.94 24.51 0.93
N MET A 338 -4.72 23.58 1.87
CA MET A 338 -4.89 22.16 1.62
C MET A 338 -6.37 21.79 1.42
N ALA A 339 -7.29 22.40 2.18
CA ALA A 339 -8.72 22.19 2.04
C ALA A 339 -9.23 22.67 0.68
N LYS A 340 -8.78 23.85 0.22
CA LYS A 340 -9.08 24.37 -1.12
C LYS A 340 -8.61 23.42 -2.23
N THR A 341 -7.44 22.82 -2.06
CA THR A 341 -6.93 21.83 -3.02
C THR A 341 -7.77 20.55 -3.01
N LEU A 342 -8.18 20.09 -1.83
CA LEU A 342 -9.07 18.95 -1.69
C LEU A 342 -10.46 19.20 -2.31
N GLU A 343 -11.03 20.40 -2.13
CA GLU A 343 -12.27 20.82 -2.79
C GLU A 343 -12.13 20.80 -4.31
N HIS A 344 -10.96 21.17 -4.83
CA HIS A 344 -10.70 21.09 -6.26
C HIS A 344 -10.76 19.64 -6.78
N TYR A 345 -10.15 18.69 -6.08
CA TYR A 345 -10.26 17.26 -6.41
C TYR A 345 -11.72 16.80 -6.41
N LEU A 346 -12.48 17.16 -5.36
CA LEU A 346 -13.90 16.83 -5.26
C LEU A 346 -14.74 17.41 -6.41
N ALA A 347 -14.42 18.62 -6.87
CA ALA A 347 -15.15 19.30 -7.94
C ALA A 347 -14.94 18.66 -9.33
N VAL A 348 -13.83 17.93 -9.53
CA VAL A 348 -13.52 17.24 -10.79
C VAL A 348 -13.72 15.72 -10.71
N ALA A 349 -14.00 15.19 -9.52
CA ALA A 349 -14.26 13.78 -9.31
C ALA A 349 -15.59 13.36 -9.96
N GLU A 350 -15.57 12.22 -10.63
CA GLU A 350 -16.81 11.59 -11.09
C GLU A 350 -17.64 11.14 -9.88
N PRO A 351 -18.97 11.33 -9.87
CA PRO A 351 -19.81 10.92 -8.76
C PRO A 351 -19.71 9.42 -8.48
N ALA A 352 -19.64 9.05 -7.21
CA ALA A 352 -19.65 7.65 -6.79
C ALA A 352 -20.92 6.95 -7.30
N LYS A 353 -20.74 5.92 -8.13
CA LYS A 353 -21.85 5.10 -8.62
C LYS A 353 -22.20 4.05 -7.56
N ARG A 354 -23.36 4.19 -6.92
CA ARG A 354 -23.93 3.09 -6.14
C ARG A 354 -24.64 2.13 -7.09
N HIS A 355 -24.03 0.98 -7.30
CA HIS A 355 -24.72 -0.14 -7.92
C HIS A 355 -25.52 -0.86 -6.85
N THR A 356 -26.81 -1.09 -7.11
CA THR A 356 -27.60 -2.03 -6.33
C THR A 356 -27.08 -3.43 -6.60
N LEU A 357 -27.12 -4.28 -5.58
CA LEU A 357 -26.78 -5.69 -5.72
C LEU A 357 -27.66 -6.31 -6.82
N ASP A 358 -27.02 -6.79 -7.90
CA ASP A 358 -27.70 -7.52 -8.95
C ASP A 358 -27.70 -9.01 -8.57
N THR A 359 -28.84 -9.49 -8.11
CA THR A 359 -28.98 -10.86 -7.63
C THR A 359 -28.73 -11.90 -8.73
N ARG A 360 -28.78 -11.52 -10.01
CA ARG A 360 -28.41 -12.40 -11.14
C ARG A 360 -26.93 -12.77 -11.13
N GLY A 361 -26.09 -11.99 -10.46
CA GLY A 361 -24.69 -12.33 -10.25
C GLY A 361 -24.46 -13.38 -9.17
N PHE A 362 -25.50 -13.80 -8.44
CA PHE A 362 -25.32 -14.81 -7.41
C PHE A 362 -25.01 -16.18 -8.01
N PRO A 363 -24.14 -16.98 -7.36
CA PRO A 363 -23.75 -18.30 -7.86
C PRO A 363 -24.93 -19.25 -8.15
N GLU A 364 -26.04 -19.15 -7.40
CA GLU A 364 -27.25 -19.95 -7.58
C GLU A 364 -27.88 -19.80 -8.98
N TYR A 365 -27.58 -18.70 -9.66
CA TYR A 365 -28.01 -18.42 -11.02
C TYR A 365 -26.91 -18.64 -12.08
N ASN A 366 -25.72 -19.08 -11.66
CA ASN A 366 -24.51 -19.19 -12.49
C ASN A 366 -23.79 -20.53 -12.26
N ASP A 367 -24.52 -21.64 -12.28
CA ASP A 367 -23.97 -22.99 -12.07
C ASP A 367 -23.12 -23.13 -10.79
N CYS A 368 -23.48 -22.39 -9.75
CA CYS A 368 -22.79 -22.35 -8.45
C CYS A 368 -21.37 -21.79 -8.51
N LEU A 369 -21.09 -20.95 -9.51
CA LEU A 369 -19.83 -20.23 -9.65
C LEU A 369 -20.07 -18.72 -9.71
N TRP A 370 -19.13 -17.94 -9.17
CA TRP A 370 -19.10 -16.51 -9.44
C TRP A 370 -18.67 -16.30 -10.90
N ALA A 371 -19.58 -15.79 -11.73
CA ALA A 371 -19.36 -15.61 -13.16
C ALA A 371 -19.93 -14.28 -13.63
N ARG A 372 -19.56 -13.87 -14.86
CA ARG A 372 -20.19 -12.72 -15.51
C ARG A 372 -21.62 -13.08 -15.91
N TRP A 373 -22.61 -12.38 -15.34
CA TRP A 373 -24.03 -12.67 -15.56
C TRP A 373 -24.71 -11.80 -16.62
N GLU A 374 -24.05 -10.73 -17.09
CA GLU A 374 -24.64 -9.76 -18.03
C GLU A 374 -24.89 -10.33 -19.44
N ASP A 375 -24.18 -11.40 -19.82
CA ASP A 375 -24.25 -12.02 -21.14
C ASP A 375 -25.07 -13.33 -21.15
N ILE A 376 -25.62 -13.76 -20.00
CA ILE A 376 -26.29 -15.06 -19.87
C ILE A 376 -27.79 -14.93 -20.18
N ALA A 377 -28.19 -15.42 -21.36
CA ALA A 377 -29.58 -15.54 -21.75
C ALA A 377 -30.22 -16.77 -21.09
N GLY A 378 -30.77 -16.58 -19.89
CA GLY A 378 -31.58 -17.58 -19.18
C GLY A 378 -30.98 -17.97 -17.83
N THR A 379 -31.74 -17.77 -16.76
CA THR A 379 -31.35 -18.18 -15.41
C THR A 379 -31.93 -19.56 -15.11
N THR A 380 -31.08 -20.57 -14.95
CA THR A 380 -31.51 -21.82 -14.30
C THR A 380 -31.28 -21.67 -12.81
N ASN A 381 -32.35 -21.50 -12.04
CA ASN A 381 -32.28 -21.46 -10.58
C ASN A 381 -31.87 -22.85 -10.05
N ARG A 382 -30.69 -22.97 -9.45
CA ARG A 382 -30.19 -24.23 -8.88
C ARG A 382 -29.94 -24.08 -7.38
N THR A 383 -30.22 -25.14 -6.64
CA THR A 383 -29.77 -25.26 -5.25
C THR A 383 -28.28 -25.61 -5.27
N CYS A 384 -27.43 -24.68 -4.83
CA CYS A 384 -26.01 -24.95 -4.74
C CYS A 384 -25.70 -25.83 -3.53
N PRO A 385 -24.83 -26.85 -3.67
CA PRO A 385 -24.31 -27.55 -2.51
C PRO A 385 -23.63 -26.54 -1.57
N CYS A 386 -23.82 -26.69 -0.26
CA CYS A 386 -23.06 -25.89 0.70
C CYS A 386 -21.56 -26.09 0.43
N PRO A 387 -20.77 -24.99 0.38
CA PRO A 387 -19.32 -25.07 0.25
C PRO A 387 -18.66 -25.82 1.41
#